data_AF-A0A1B1AZF4-F1
#
_entry.id   AF-A0A1B1AZF4-F1
#
_cell.length_a   1.000
_cell.length_b   1.000
_cell.length_c   1.000
_cell.angle_alpha   90.00
_cell.angle_beta   90.00
_cell.angle_gamma   90.00
#
_symmetry.space_group_name_H-M   'P 1'
#
loop_
_entity.id
_entity.type
_entity.pdbx_description
1 polymer ?
#
loop_
_entity_poly.entity_id
_entity_poly.type
_entity_poly.pdbx_seq_one_letter_code
_entity_poly.pdbx_strand_id
1 'polypeptide(L)'
;MGILTRTRAALELMLASWAEQMPIQAPGDWVSCQVRAHRDWDRPMIVSFTPGDRGREFSAIIYDQDHEQTSQRAAEMRDRGWRELDTHRRWSIELPETDPHAPAEIARLVIADLRARGATCPAEVTAWDISAGDHGDLWVPGLGVQTHPARGEHY
;
A
#
# COMPACT_ATOMS: atom_id res chain seq x y z
N MET A 1 17.80 -5.24 -16.16
CA MET A 1 16.86 -4.27 -15.55
C MET A 1 15.64 -5.05 -15.08
N GLY A 2 15.36 -5.11 -13.77
CA GLY A 2 14.36 -6.04 -13.21
C GLY A 2 12.94 -5.73 -13.70
N ILE A 3 12.16 -6.77 -14.01
CA ILE A 3 10.91 -6.62 -14.77
C ILE A 3 9.85 -5.79 -14.02
N LEU A 4 9.92 -5.71 -12.68
CA LEU A 4 9.03 -4.88 -11.84
C LEU A 4 9.69 -3.61 -11.27
N THR A 5 10.85 -3.20 -11.78
CA THR A 5 11.53 -1.99 -11.26
C THR A 5 10.70 -0.72 -11.50
N ARG A 6 10.01 -0.61 -12.63
CA ARG A 6 9.11 0.53 -12.90
C ARG A 6 7.87 0.53 -12.00
N THR A 7 7.27 -0.64 -11.78
CA THR A 7 6.13 -0.77 -10.85
C THR A 7 6.51 -0.38 -9.43
N ARG A 8 7.71 -0.79 -8.97
CA ARG A 8 8.24 -0.35 -7.67
C ARG A 8 8.34 1.16 -7.57
N ALA A 9 8.98 1.80 -8.55
CA ALA A 9 9.17 3.25 -8.54
C ALA A 9 7.84 4.02 -8.60
N ALA A 10 6.87 3.52 -9.37
CA ALA A 10 5.53 4.11 -9.43
C ALA A 10 4.77 3.98 -8.09
N LEU A 11 4.86 2.82 -7.43
CA LEU A 11 4.26 2.61 -6.12
C LEU A 11 4.92 3.48 -5.04
N GLU A 12 6.25 3.57 -5.05
CA GLU A 12 7.00 4.45 -4.15
C GLU A 12 6.60 5.92 -4.33
N LEU A 13 6.49 6.39 -5.58
CA LEU A 13 6.03 7.74 -5.89
C LEU A 13 4.58 7.99 -5.44
N MET A 14 3.70 7.01 -5.65
CA MET A 14 2.30 7.09 -5.18
C MET A 14 2.24 7.23 -3.66
N LEU A 15 2.99 6.42 -2.92
CA LEU A 15 3.05 6.47 -1.46
C LEU A 15 3.62 7.80 -0.97
N ALA A 16 4.71 8.28 -1.57
CA ALA A 16 5.25 9.61 -1.26
C ALA A 16 4.21 10.71 -1.49
N SER A 17 3.47 10.64 -2.60
CA SER A 17 2.40 11.60 -2.89
C SER A 17 1.26 11.56 -1.87
N TRP A 18 0.95 10.40 -1.28
CA TRP A 18 -0.05 10.31 -0.22
C TRP A 18 0.39 11.07 1.04
N ALA A 19 1.64 10.92 1.47
CA ALA A 19 2.14 11.69 2.62
C ALA A 19 2.13 13.20 2.36
N GLU A 20 2.44 13.65 1.14
CA GLU A 20 2.38 15.08 0.82
C GLU A 20 0.94 15.63 0.77
N GLN A 21 0.01 14.83 0.24
CA GLN A 21 -1.31 15.33 -0.14
C GLN A 21 -2.39 15.07 0.93
N MET A 22 -2.38 13.90 1.56
CA MET A 22 -3.44 13.51 2.50
C MET A 22 -3.56 14.43 3.73
N PRO A 23 -2.47 14.93 4.34
CA PRO A 23 -2.59 15.89 5.44
C PRO A 23 -3.34 17.17 5.08
N ILE A 24 -3.31 17.57 3.80
CA ILE A 24 -3.92 18.82 3.31
C ILE A 24 -5.35 18.55 2.81
N GLN A 25 -5.55 17.43 2.13
CA GLN A 25 -6.81 17.11 1.47
C GLN A 25 -7.85 16.49 2.40
N ALA A 26 -7.41 15.59 3.27
CA ALA A 26 -8.26 14.93 4.25
C ALA A 26 -7.53 14.86 5.61
N PRO A 27 -7.47 16.00 6.34
CA PRO A 27 -6.81 16.06 7.63
C PRO A 27 -7.44 15.05 8.62
N GLY A 28 -6.61 14.19 9.20
CA GLY A 28 -7.08 13.16 10.14
C GLY A 28 -7.71 11.92 9.48
N ASP A 29 -7.69 11.82 8.15
CA ASP A 29 -8.29 10.70 7.42
C ASP A 29 -7.25 9.78 6.75
N TRP A 30 -7.70 8.65 6.21
CA TRP A 30 -6.89 7.59 5.62
C TRP A 30 -6.97 7.53 4.09
N VAL A 31 -5.99 6.90 3.46
CA VAL A 31 -6.05 6.43 2.07
C VAL A 31 -5.54 5.00 2.00
N SER A 32 -6.18 4.17 1.19
CA SER A 32 -5.82 2.77 1.04
C SER A 32 -6.10 2.27 -0.37
N CYS A 33 -5.36 1.25 -0.79
CA CYS A 33 -5.69 0.46 -1.96
C CYS A 33 -5.30 -1.00 -1.74
N GLN A 34 -5.96 -1.87 -2.50
CA GLN A 34 -5.54 -3.26 -2.62
C GLN A 34 -4.59 -3.42 -3.80
N VAL A 35 -3.45 -4.07 -3.60
CA VAL A 35 -2.51 -4.45 -4.65
C VAL A 35 -2.55 -5.97 -4.81
N ARG A 36 -2.88 -6.43 -6.01
CA ARG A 36 -3.03 -7.86 -6.32
C ARG A 36 -2.18 -8.31 -7.49
N ALA A 37 -1.72 -9.55 -7.45
CA ALA A 37 -1.17 -10.27 -8.59
C ALA A 37 -2.29 -11.03 -9.31
N HIS A 38 -2.32 -11.03 -10.64
CA HIS A 38 -3.34 -11.72 -11.41
C HIS A 38 -3.45 -13.22 -11.08
N ARG A 39 -2.31 -13.87 -10.78
CA ARG A 39 -2.24 -15.30 -10.45
C ARG A 39 -2.65 -15.63 -9.00
N ASP A 40 -2.80 -14.62 -8.16
CA ASP A 40 -3.12 -14.74 -6.72
C ASP A 40 -4.07 -13.60 -6.32
N TRP A 41 -5.13 -13.41 -7.13
CA TRP A 41 -6.01 -12.25 -7.05
C TRP A 41 -6.90 -12.25 -5.80
N ASP A 42 -7.18 -13.44 -5.26
CA ASP A 42 -7.99 -13.67 -4.05
C ASP A 42 -7.28 -13.27 -2.75
N ARG A 43 -5.96 -13.06 -2.79
CA ARG A 43 -5.16 -12.66 -1.63
C ARG A 43 -4.53 -11.28 -1.85
N PRO A 44 -5.32 -10.19 -1.91
CA PRO A 44 -4.78 -8.86 -2.09
C PRO A 44 -3.89 -8.44 -0.92
N MET A 45 -2.97 -7.52 -1.19
CA MET A 45 -2.25 -6.79 -0.15
C MET A 45 -2.88 -5.42 0.01
N ILE A 46 -3.21 -5.06 1.24
CA ILE A 46 -3.75 -3.74 1.54
C ILE A 46 -2.55 -2.84 1.81
N VAL A 47 -2.48 -1.71 1.11
CA VAL A 47 -1.45 -0.69 1.32
C VAL A 47 -2.17 0.60 1.68
N SER A 48 -1.79 1.19 2.82
CA SER A 48 -2.49 2.35 3.37
C SER A 48 -1.55 3.41 3.92
N PHE A 49 -2.08 4.62 4.01
CA PHE A 49 -1.54 5.73 4.76
C PHE A 49 -2.65 6.26 5.67
N THR A 50 -2.48 6.10 6.97
CA THR A 50 -3.56 6.30 7.97
C THR A 50 -3.03 7.07 9.18
N PRO A 51 -3.89 7.77 9.95
CA PRO A 51 -3.55 8.11 11.32
C PRO A 51 -3.19 6.85 12.12
N GLY A 52 -2.20 6.97 12.99
CA GLY A 52 -1.69 5.93 13.87
C GLY A 52 -1.15 6.51 15.18
N ASP A 53 -0.64 5.64 16.05
CA ASP A 53 -0.25 6.01 17.42
C ASP A 53 0.88 7.05 17.46
N ARG A 54 1.70 7.13 16.39
CA ARG A 54 2.85 8.04 16.30
C ARG A 54 2.64 9.21 15.33
N GLY A 55 1.39 9.47 14.93
CA GLY A 55 1.07 10.48 13.92
C GLY A 55 0.40 9.84 12.72
N ARG A 56 0.99 9.91 11.53
CA ARG A 56 0.54 9.13 10.38
C ARG A 56 1.54 8.02 10.07
N GLU A 57 1.02 6.93 9.54
CA GLU A 57 1.79 5.70 9.32
C GLU A 57 1.47 5.13 7.94
N PHE A 58 2.53 4.72 7.25
CA PHE A 58 2.44 3.84 6.11
C PHE A 58 2.30 2.41 6.59
N SER A 59 1.37 1.66 6.01
CA SER A 59 1.22 0.25 6.34
C SER A 59 0.99 -0.61 5.11
N ALA A 60 1.45 -1.85 5.20
CA ALA A 60 1.03 -2.91 4.31
C ALA A 60 0.55 -4.09 5.15
N ILE A 61 -0.51 -4.75 4.69
CA ILE A 61 -1.14 -5.88 5.37
C ILE A 61 -1.51 -6.95 4.35
N ILE A 62 -1.33 -8.21 4.71
CA ILE A 62 -1.87 -9.36 3.97
C ILE A 62 -2.53 -10.36 4.90
N TYR A 63 -3.55 -11.03 4.39
CA TYR A 63 -4.19 -12.16 5.06
C TYR A 63 -3.52 -13.46 4.60
N ASP A 64 -2.98 -14.23 5.53
CA ASP A 64 -2.33 -15.52 5.26
C ASP A 64 -3.11 -16.70 5.87
N GLN A 65 -4.44 -16.62 5.79
CA GLN A 65 -5.35 -17.53 6.49
C GLN A 65 -5.27 -18.98 5.98
N ASP A 66 -5.05 -19.14 4.67
CA ASP A 66 -5.02 -20.45 3.99
C ASP A 66 -3.73 -21.24 4.22
N HIS A 67 -2.74 -20.66 4.92
CA HIS A 67 -1.44 -21.27 5.13
C HIS A 67 -1.28 -21.66 6.60
N GLU A 68 -0.69 -22.84 6.83
CA GLU A 68 -0.26 -23.25 8.17
C GLU A 68 0.86 -22.31 8.66
N GLN A 69 0.68 -21.74 9.85
CA GLN A 69 1.61 -20.77 10.43
C GLN A 69 2.76 -21.47 11.14
N THR A 70 3.63 -22.10 10.34
CA THR A 70 4.85 -22.77 10.80
C THR A 70 5.99 -21.78 11.04
N SER A 71 7.02 -22.20 11.77
CA SER A 71 8.25 -21.41 11.94
C SER A 71 8.97 -21.12 10.62
N GLN A 72 8.93 -22.08 9.68
CA GLN A 72 9.47 -21.90 8.34
C GLN A 72 8.70 -20.81 7.57
N ARG A 73 7.36 -20.86 7.57
CA ARG A 73 6.54 -19.80 6.95
C ARG A 73 6.85 -18.44 7.55
N ALA A 74 6.94 -18.36 8.88
CA ALA A 74 7.28 -17.12 9.55
C ALA A 74 8.69 -16.59 9.19
N ALA A 75 9.65 -17.47 8.92
CA ALA A 75 10.97 -17.07 8.42
C ALA A 75 10.88 -16.56 6.97
N GLU A 76 10.14 -17.24 6.09
CA GLU A 76 9.91 -16.81 4.71
C GLU A 76 9.23 -15.43 4.64
N MET A 77 8.23 -15.17 5.49
CA MET A 77 7.54 -13.89 5.53
C MET A 77 8.46 -12.76 5.99
N ARG A 78 9.30 -13.02 7.00
CA ARG A 78 10.30 -12.06 7.47
C ARG A 78 11.40 -11.78 6.43
N ASP A 79 11.84 -12.80 5.71
CA ASP A 79 12.82 -12.63 4.61
C ASP A 79 12.26 -11.73 3.49
N ARG A 80 10.95 -11.83 3.20
CA ARG A 80 10.26 -10.92 2.28
C ARG A 80 10.13 -9.50 2.83
N GLY A 81 10.22 -9.32 4.15
CA GLY A 81 10.19 -8.04 4.85
C GLY A 81 8.94 -7.79 5.70
N TRP A 82 8.05 -8.78 5.83
CA TRP A 82 6.93 -8.70 6.79
C TRP A 82 7.46 -8.75 8.22
N ARG A 83 6.87 -7.96 9.13
CA ARG A 83 7.42 -7.80 10.48
C ARG A 83 6.57 -8.50 11.54
N GLU A 84 5.28 -8.22 11.55
CA GLU A 84 4.38 -8.66 12.60
C GLU A 84 3.36 -9.66 12.05
N LEU A 85 3.03 -10.66 12.86
CA LEU A 85 1.95 -11.61 12.63
C LEU A 85 0.98 -11.50 13.79
N ASP A 86 -0.28 -11.17 13.50
CA ASP A 86 -1.31 -11.09 14.52
C ASP A 86 -2.09 -12.41 14.71
N THR A 87 -3.00 -12.40 15.69
CA THR A 87 -3.87 -13.54 16.02
C THR A 87 -4.87 -13.89 14.92
N HIS A 88 -5.13 -12.97 13.98
CA HIS A 88 -6.00 -13.15 12.82
C HIS A 88 -5.24 -13.65 11.58
N ARG A 89 -3.98 -14.07 11.75
CA ARG A 89 -3.08 -14.50 10.67
C ARG A 89 -2.85 -13.40 9.63
N ARG A 90 -2.83 -12.15 10.07
CA ARG A 90 -2.44 -11.01 9.22
C ARG A 90 -0.97 -10.73 9.44
N TRP A 91 -0.23 -10.69 8.33
CA TRP A 91 1.12 -10.16 8.33
C TRP A 91 1.07 -8.67 8.04
N SER A 92 1.82 -7.88 8.80
CA SER A 92 1.87 -6.44 8.63
C SER A 92 3.29 -5.86 8.75
N ILE A 93 3.41 -4.66 8.21
CA ILE A 93 4.48 -3.71 8.50
C ILE A 93 3.82 -2.34 8.66
N GLU A 94 4.29 -1.59 9.66
CA GLU A 94 3.89 -0.20 9.91
C GLU A 94 5.16 0.63 10.03
N LEU A 95 5.17 1.77 9.35
CA LEU A 95 6.31 2.70 9.29
C LEU A 95 5.80 4.12 9.49
N PRO A 96 6.44 4.93 10.36
CA PRO A 96 6.00 6.29 10.59
C PRO A 96 6.21 7.15 9.34
N GLU A 97 5.32 8.11 9.11
CA GLU A 97 5.46 9.11 8.03
C GLU A 97 6.78 9.88 8.11
N THR A 98 7.32 10.06 9.33
CA THR A 98 8.58 10.76 9.59
C THR A 98 9.81 10.00 9.12
N ASP A 99 9.69 8.71 8.77
CA ASP A 99 10.77 7.95 8.13
C ASP A 99 10.79 8.23 6.63
N PRO A 100 11.83 8.93 6.10
CA PRO A 100 11.93 9.26 4.68
C PRO A 100 12.08 8.02 3.79
N HIS A 101 12.40 6.85 4.34
CA HIS A 101 12.51 5.61 3.60
C HIS A 101 11.23 4.77 3.60
N ALA A 102 10.20 5.15 4.37
CA ALA A 102 8.99 4.36 4.50
C ALA A 102 8.28 4.05 3.16
N PRO A 103 8.04 5.03 2.25
CA PRO A 103 7.45 4.74 0.94
C PRO A 103 8.24 3.71 0.14
N ALA A 104 9.57 3.83 0.13
CA ALA A 104 10.47 2.96 -0.61
C ALA A 104 10.50 1.55 -0.01
N GLU A 105 10.42 1.43 1.31
CA GLU A 105 10.40 0.15 2.00
C GLU A 105 9.08 -0.60 1.78
N ILE A 106 7.93 0.06 1.90
CA ILE A 106 6.63 -0.53 1.58
C ILE A 106 6.58 -0.97 0.11
N ALA A 107 7.02 -0.11 -0.81
CA ALA A 107 7.06 -0.47 -2.23
C ALA A 107 7.98 -1.66 -2.51
N ARG A 108 9.12 -1.75 -1.82
CA ARG A 108 10.03 -2.90 -1.92
C ARG A 108 9.37 -4.19 -1.43
N LEU A 109 8.73 -4.15 -0.26
CA LEU A 109 8.01 -5.30 0.31
C LEU A 109 6.92 -5.79 -0.64
N VAL A 110 6.03 -4.91 -1.08
CA VAL A 110 4.92 -5.23 -1.98
C VAL A 110 5.44 -5.90 -3.25
N ILE A 111 6.49 -5.36 -3.87
CA ILE A 111 7.04 -5.93 -5.10
C ILE A 111 7.76 -7.26 -4.85
N ALA A 112 8.44 -7.42 -3.71
CA ALA A 112 9.06 -8.69 -3.33
C ALA A 112 8.01 -9.79 -3.14
N ASP A 113 6.90 -9.47 -2.47
CA ASP A 113 5.82 -10.41 -2.21
C ASP A 113 5.04 -10.77 -3.48
N LEU A 114 4.76 -9.80 -4.36
CA LEU A 114 4.16 -10.06 -5.69
C LEU A 114 5.05 -10.99 -6.54
N ARG A 115 6.37 -10.80 -6.51
CA ARG A 115 7.32 -11.69 -7.22
C ARG A 115 7.30 -13.09 -6.64
N ALA A 116 7.27 -13.23 -5.31
CA ALA A 116 7.18 -14.53 -4.65
C ALA A 116 5.88 -15.27 -5.01
N ARG A 117 4.82 -14.52 -5.36
CA ARG A 117 3.53 -15.04 -5.87
C ARG A 117 3.50 -15.23 -7.39
N GLY A 118 4.64 -15.07 -8.06
CA GLY A 118 4.79 -15.36 -9.49
C GLY A 118 4.40 -14.21 -10.42
N ALA A 119 4.22 -12.98 -9.94
CA ALA A 119 4.12 -11.81 -10.81
C ALA A 119 5.46 -11.58 -11.52
N THR A 120 5.45 -11.71 -12.84
CA THR A 120 6.63 -11.59 -13.68
C THR A 120 6.70 -10.27 -14.40
N CYS A 121 5.57 -9.61 -14.68
CA CYS A 121 5.54 -8.32 -15.37
C CYS A 121 4.50 -7.33 -14.81
N PRO A 122 4.64 -6.02 -15.10
CA PRO A 122 3.74 -4.99 -14.56
C PRO A 122 2.26 -5.21 -14.94
N ALA A 123 2.01 -5.79 -16.11
CA ALA A 123 0.64 -6.06 -16.58
C ALA A 123 -0.10 -7.13 -15.75
N GLU A 124 0.64 -7.90 -14.93
CA GLU A 124 0.07 -8.88 -13.99
C GLU A 124 -0.23 -8.28 -12.60
N VAL A 125 -0.01 -6.98 -12.40
CA VAL A 125 -0.23 -6.28 -11.12
C VAL A 125 -1.36 -5.27 -11.28
N THR A 126 -2.28 -5.23 -10.33
CA THR A 126 -3.41 -4.31 -10.34
C THR A 126 -3.56 -3.65 -8.97
N ALA A 127 -3.73 -2.33 -8.97
CA ALA A 127 -4.29 -1.60 -7.84
C ALA A 127 -5.82 -1.62 -7.97
N TRP A 128 -6.52 -1.98 -6.91
CA TRP A 128 -7.96 -2.16 -6.84
C TRP A 128 -8.49 -1.48 -5.58
N ASP A 129 -9.78 -1.14 -5.56
CA ASP A 129 -10.48 -0.64 -4.37
C ASP A 129 -9.72 0.53 -3.69
N ILE A 130 -9.33 1.52 -4.50
CA ILE A 130 -8.66 2.71 -4.01
C ILE A 130 -9.71 3.58 -3.32
N SER A 131 -9.51 3.82 -2.03
CA SER A 131 -10.43 4.58 -1.18
C SER A 131 -9.64 5.59 -0.36
N ALA A 132 -10.23 6.77 -0.13
CA ALA A 132 -9.68 7.78 0.77
C ALA A 132 -10.79 8.38 1.61
N GLY A 133 -10.72 8.11 2.90
CA GLY A 133 -11.72 8.47 3.88
C GLY A 133 -13.09 7.81 3.70
N ASP A 134 -13.89 7.85 4.76
CA ASP A 134 -15.28 7.39 4.73
C ASP A 134 -16.19 8.37 3.97
N HIS A 135 -15.67 9.55 3.63
CA HIS A 135 -16.34 10.63 2.90
C HIS A 135 -15.90 10.79 1.44
N GLY A 136 -15.08 9.86 0.93
CA GLY A 136 -15.20 9.39 -0.45
C GLY A 136 -14.51 10.16 -1.57
N ASP A 137 -13.75 11.22 -1.31
CA ASP A 137 -13.06 11.92 -2.40
C ASP A 137 -11.54 11.95 -2.24
N LEU A 138 -10.85 11.03 -2.95
CA LEU A 138 -9.42 11.18 -3.23
C LEU A 138 -9.25 12.15 -4.41
N TRP A 139 -9.07 13.43 -4.10
CA TRP A 139 -8.73 14.42 -5.12
C TRP A 139 -7.24 14.27 -5.46
N VAL A 140 -6.86 14.29 -6.74
CA VAL A 140 -5.43 14.17 -7.12
C VAL A 140 -4.90 15.42 -7.82
N PRO A 141 -5.05 16.63 -7.23
CA PRO A 141 -4.50 17.85 -7.80
C PRO A 141 -2.96 17.83 -7.88
N GLY A 142 -2.29 17.01 -7.04
CA GLY A 142 -0.84 16.80 -7.07
C GLY A 142 -0.30 16.15 -8.35
N LEU A 143 -1.16 15.56 -9.20
CA LEU A 143 -0.77 15.05 -10.53
C LEU A 143 -0.86 16.10 -11.64
N GLY A 144 -1.19 17.37 -11.32
CA GLY A 144 -1.30 18.44 -12.30
C GLY A 144 -2.54 18.35 -13.20
N VAL A 145 -3.58 17.62 -12.75
CA VAL A 145 -4.85 17.47 -13.47
C VAL A 145 -5.91 18.29 -12.75
N GLN A 146 -6.58 19.20 -13.47
CA GLN A 146 -7.71 19.95 -12.94
C GLN A 146 -8.89 18.98 -12.70
N THR A 147 -9.48 19.05 -11.52
CA THR A 147 -10.61 18.22 -11.12
C THR A 147 -11.89 19.06 -11.12
N HIS A 148 -13.00 18.50 -11.60
CA HIS A 148 -14.31 19.17 -11.61
C HIS A 148 -15.32 18.38 -10.76
N PRO A 149 -16.10 19.04 -9.87
CA PRO A 149 -16.04 20.48 -9.58
C PRO A 149 -14.74 20.88 -8.87
N ALA A 150 -14.37 22.15 -8.98
CA ALA A 150 -13.24 22.66 -8.18
C ALA A 150 -13.64 22.66 -6.69
N ARG A 151 -12.66 22.51 -5.79
CA ARG A 151 -12.90 22.51 -4.33
C ARG A 151 -13.78 23.71 -3.92
N GLY A 152 -14.94 23.44 -3.34
CA GLY A 152 -15.88 24.46 -2.86
C GLY A 152 -17.05 24.78 -3.80
N GLU A 153 -17.09 24.19 -5.00
CA GLU A 153 -18.24 24.24 -5.90
C GLU A 153 -19.13 22.99 -5.67
N HIS A 154 -19.89 23.00 -4.58
CA HIS A 154 -21.05 22.12 -4.46
C HIS A 154 -22.29 22.96 -4.84
N TYR A 155 -23.04 22.52 -5.85
CA TYR A 155 -24.42 22.98 -6.08
C TYR A 155 -25.38 22.14 -5.23
#